data_AF-A0A2V3ACK5-F1
#
_entry.id   AF-A0A2V3ACK5-F1
#
_cell.length_a   1.000
_cell.length_b   1.000
_cell.length_c   1.000
_cell.angle_alpha   90.00
_cell.angle_beta   90.00
_cell.angle_gamma   90.00
#
_symmetry.space_group_name_H-M   'P 1'
#
loop_
_entity.id
_entity.type
_entity.pdbx_description
1 polymer ?
#
loop_
_entity_poly.entity_id
_entity_poly.type
_entity_poly.pdbx_seq_one_letter_code
_entity_poly.pdbx_strand_id
1 'polypeptide(L)'
;MKKILLIGICFVFLVACSSNNENIGKSINNENEKTHIENDMPAITGEIVKIENGRFLVESTTEKLPDGRPDAIWFSTNDIESLRVGQLVSVWTNEINESYPAQANADKIEIKE
;
A
#
# COMPACT_ATOMS: atom_id res chain seq x y z
N MET A 1 8.51 -42.60 -42.01
CA MET A 1 9.88 -42.77 -42.54
C MET A 1 10.77 -41.72 -41.91
N LYS A 2 11.97 -42.12 -41.53
CA LYS A 2 12.99 -41.37 -40.77
C LYS A 2 13.43 -40.08 -41.50
N LYS A 3 13.75 -39.03 -40.74
CA LYS A 3 15.06 -38.33 -40.74
C LYS A 3 15.10 -37.27 -39.63
N ILE A 4 16.06 -37.46 -38.72
CA ILE A 4 16.55 -36.55 -37.69
C ILE A 4 17.63 -35.65 -38.31
N LEU A 5 17.67 -34.37 -37.95
CA LEU A 5 18.84 -33.47 -37.95
C LEU A 5 18.39 -32.20 -37.17
N LEU A 6 18.78 -31.83 -35.95
CA LEU A 6 20.06 -31.73 -35.22
C LEU A 6 21.09 -30.82 -35.91
N ILE A 7 21.53 -29.78 -35.18
CA ILE A 7 22.49 -28.69 -35.49
C ILE A 7 21.77 -27.32 -35.60
N GLY A 8 22.08 -26.27 -34.83
CA GLY A 8 23.26 -26.08 -33.99
C GLY A 8 23.15 -24.94 -32.99
N ILE A 9 24.02 -25.10 -32.00
CA ILE A 9 24.52 -24.18 -31.00
C ILE A 9 24.72 -22.75 -31.52
N CYS A 10 24.24 -21.78 -30.76
CA CYS A 10 24.94 -20.51 -30.61
C CYS A 10 24.94 -20.13 -29.12
N PHE A 11 25.97 -20.61 -28.43
CA PHE A 11 26.42 -20.10 -27.14
C PHE A 11 26.89 -18.66 -27.38
N VAL A 12 26.18 -17.67 -26.87
CA VAL A 12 26.72 -16.33 -26.68
C VAL A 12 27.05 -16.18 -25.20
N PHE A 13 28.34 -16.31 -24.90
CA PHE A 13 28.93 -16.08 -23.59
C PHE A 13 28.94 -14.59 -23.26
N LEU A 14 28.50 -14.30 -22.03
CA LEU A 14 29.05 -13.37 -21.03
C LEU A 14 29.49 -11.98 -21.46
N VAL A 15 28.92 -10.95 -20.80
CA VAL A 15 29.74 -10.03 -20.01
C VAL A 15 29.04 -9.77 -18.67
N ALA A 16 29.76 -10.12 -17.60
CA ALA A 16 29.44 -9.79 -16.23
C ALA A 16 29.91 -8.36 -15.92
N CYS A 17 29.00 -7.53 -15.42
CA CYS A 17 29.39 -6.36 -14.62
C CYS A 17 29.17 -6.71 -13.16
N SER A 18 30.27 -7.01 -12.48
CA SER A 18 30.35 -7.05 -11.03
C SER A 18 30.32 -5.61 -10.52
N SER A 19 29.27 -5.24 -9.79
CA SER A 19 29.30 -4.08 -8.91
C SER A 19 29.04 -4.58 -7.49
N ASN A 20 30.11 -4.73 -6.73
CA ASN A 20 30.04 -4.93 -5.29
C ASN A 20 29.49 -3.65 -4.67
N ASN A 21 28.28 -3.73 -4.09
CA ASN A 21 27.89 -2.84 -3.02
C ASN A 21 27.30 -3.69 -1.90
N GLU A 22 28.16 -4.12 -0.99
CA GLU A 22 27.75 -4.65 0.30
C GLU A 22 27.27 -3.48 1.16
N ASN A 23 25.96 -3.45 1.45
CA ASN A 23 25.50 -3.13 2.78
C ASN A 23 24.17 -3.87 3.04
N ILE A 24 24.32 -5.02 3.68
CA ILE A 24 23.61 -5.41 4.90
C ILE A 24 22.08 -5.35 4.83
N GLY A 25 21.52 -6.53 4.51
CA GLY A 25 20.40 -7.10 5.26
C GLY A 25 19.00 -6.56 5.01
N LYS A 26 18.37 -6.94 3.89
CA LYS A 26 16.90 -7.14 3.88
C LYS A 26 16.62 -8.56 3.40
N SER A 27 16.39 -9.45 4.38
CA SER A 27 15.82 -10.76 4.14
C SER A 27 14.50 -10.57 3.39
N ILE A 28 14.45 -11.05 2.15
CA ILE A 28 13.22 -11.11 1.37
C ILE A 28 12.37 -12.22 1.99
N ASN A 29 11.44 -11.83 2.86
CA ASN A 29 10.26 -12.62 3.19
C ASN A 29 9.06 -11.92 2.54
N ASN A 30 8.49 -12.56 1.52
CA ASN A 30 7.22 -12.16 0.93
C ASN A 30 6.08 -12.53 1.90
N GLU A 31 5.68 -11.64 2.79
CA GLU A 31 4.40 -11.68 3.50
C GLU A 31 4.00 -10.24 3.86
N ASN A 32 2.92 -9.71 3.26
CA ASN A 32 2.24 -8.45 3.58
C ASN A 32 3.04 -7.47 4.45
N GLU A 33 3.82 -6.57 3.84
CA GLU A 33 4.60 -5.54 4.53
C GLU A 33 3.61 -4.63 5.29
N LYS A 34 3.45 -4.91 6.58
CA LYS A 34 2.70 -4.08 7.51
C LYS A 34 3.64 -3.03 8.05
N THR A 35 3.39 -1.78 7.69
CA THR A 35 4.16 -0.65 8.20
C THR A 35 3.59 -0.23 9.55
N HIS A 36 4.43 -0.23 10.58
CA HIS A 36 4.06 0.21 11.93
C HIS A 36 4.25 1.72 12.08
N ILE A 37 3.23 2.43 12.57
CA ILE A 37 3.25 3.89 12.68
C ILE A 37 3.21 4.30 14.16
N GLU A 38 4.13 5.19 14.58
CA GLU A 38 4.08 5.81 15.91
C GLU A 38 2.84 6.72 16.04
N ASN A 39 2.10 6.54 17.14
CA ASN A 39 0.66 6.83 17.23
C ASN A 39 0.27 8.28 17.55
N ASP A 40 1.21 9.23 17.50
CA ASP A 40 0.93 10.62 17.91
C ASP A 40 0.26 11.43 16.79
N MET A 41 0.45 11.05 15.52
CA MET A 41 -0.12 11.73 14.36
C MET A 41 -1.15 10.84 13.64
N PRO A 42 -2.21 11.44 13.05
CA PRO A 42 -3.14 10.67 12.25
C PRO A 42 -2.41 10.10 11.03
N ALA A 43 -2.73 8.86 10.69
CA ALA A 43 -2.23 8.20 9.48
C ALA A 43 -2.76 8.89 8.21
N ILE A 44 -3.96 9.45 8.26
CA ILE A 44 -4.51 10.28 7.19
C ILE A 44 -5.49 11.31 7.76
N THR A 45 -5.51 12.50 7.17
CA THR A 45 -6.58 13.49 7.35
C THR A 45 -7.20 13.77 5.99
N GLY A 46 -8.53 13.66 5.91
CA GLY A 46 -9.20 13.63 4.62
C GLY A 46 -10.72 13.63 4.70
N GLU A 47 -11.37 13.39 3.57
CA GLU A 47 -12.83 13.27 3.47
C GLU A 47 -13.25 11.80 3.32
N ILE A 48 -14.32 11.39 3.99
CA ILE A 48 -14.95 10.09 3.75
C ILE A 48 -15.68 10.16 2.40
N VAL A 49 -15.15 9.47 1.38
CA VAL A 49 -15.74 9.47 0.03
C VAL A 49 -16.62 8.24 -0.24
N LYS A 50 -16.46 7.17 0.54
CA LYS A 50 -17.22 5.93 0.36
C LYS A 50 -17.36 5.15 1.67
N ILE A 51 -18.51 4.49 1.85
CA ILE A 51 -18.77 3.54 2.94
C ILE A 51 -19.39 2.27 2.33
N GLU A 52 -18.78 1.10 2.55
CA GLU A 52 -19.33 -0.18 2.10
C GLU A 52 -18.79 -1.34 2.94
N ASN A 53 -19.60 -2.39 3.12
CA ASN A 53 -19.19 -3.64 3.77
C ASN A 53 -18.48 -3.46 5.14
N GLY A 54 -18.95 -2.52 5.97
CA GLY A 54 -18.36 -2.24 7.29
C GLY A 54 -17.04 -1.45 7.24
N ARG A 55 -16.70 -0.90 6.08
CA ARG A 55 -15.47 -0.13 5.84
C ARG A 55 -15.79 1.25 5.31
N PHE A 56 -14.86 2.17 5.44
CA PHE A 56 -14.94 3.51 4.89
C PHE A 56 -13.62 3.92 4.22
N LEU A 57 -13.72 4.64 3.10
CA LEU A 57 -12.60 5.14 2.32
C LEU A 57 -12.38 6.62 2.64
N VAL A 58 -11.16 6.96 3.05
CA VAL A 58 -10.76 8.35 3.26
C VAL A 58 -9.79 8.75 2.16
N GLU A 59 -10.10 9.85 1.47
CA GLU A 59 -9.18 10.49 0.52
C GLU A 59 -8.51 11.71 1.18
N SER A 60 -7.19 11.80 1.07
CA SER A 60 -6.40 12.88 1.64
C SER A 60 -6.76 14.21 0.98
N THR A 61 -6.97 15.25 1.79
CA THR A 61 -7.24 16.61 1.28
C THR A 61 -5.95 17.35 0.93
N THR A 62 -4.80 16.94 1.48
CA THR A 62 -3.52 17.63 1.31
C THR A 62 -2.48 16.81 0.54
N GLU A 63 -2.48 15.49 0.71
CA GLU A 63 -1.48 14.61 0.11
C GLU A 63 -1.97 14.05 -1.22
N LYS A 64 -1.06 14.01 -2.20
CA LYS A 64 -1.33 13.50 -3.54
C LYS A 64 -0.25 12.53 -3.96
N LEU A 65 -0.66 11.48 -4.66
CA LEU A 65 0.20 10.54 -5.33
C LEU A 65 0.97 11.23 -6.48
N PRO A 66 2.07 10.62 -6.99
CA PRO A 66 2.84 11.18 -8.11
C PRO A 66 2.05 11.44 -9.39
N ASP A 67 0.91 10.77 -9.57
CA ASP A 67 0.00 10.96 -10.71
C ASP A 67 -1.08 12.03 -10.48
N GLY A 68 -1.03 12.72 -9.33
CA GLY A 68 -1.91 13.83 -8.98
C GLY A 68 -3.24 13.42 -8.33
N ARG A 69 -3.52 12.13 -8.20
CA ARG A 69 -4.68 11.63 -7.44
C ARG A 69 -4.46 11.84 -5.93
N PRO A 70 -5.52 12.07 -5.12
CA PRO A 70 -5.38 12.08 -3.67
C PRO A 70 -4.89 10.72 -3.18
N ASP A 71 -4.08 10.71 -2.13
CA ASP A 71 -3.79 9.46 -1.43
C ASP A 71 -5.05 8.96 -0.70
N ALA A 72 -5.21 7.65 -0.54
CA ALA A 72 -6.43 7.08 -0.01
C ALA A 72 -6.23 5.77 0.76
N ILE A 73 -6.97 5.62 1.86
CA ILE A 73 -6.92 4.43 2.72
C ILE A 73 -8.34 3.94 3.05
N TRP A 74 -8.56 2.65 2.85
CA TRP A 74 -9.74 1.95 3.35
C TRP A 74 -9.56 1.50 4.80
N PHE A 75 -10.41 2.00 5.69
CA PHE A 75 -10.43 1.61 7.09
C PHE A 75 -11.60 0.69 7.42
N SER A 76 -11.35 -0.28 8.30
CA SER A 76 -12.39 -1.02 9.01
C SER A 76 -12.57 -0.42 10.41
N THR A 77 -13.79 -0.38 10.92
CA THR A 77 -14.11 0.06 12.29
C THR A 77 -15.39 -0.60 12.80
N ASN A 78 -15.54 -0.70 14.13
CA ASN A 78 -16.77 -1.13 14.76
C ASN A 78 -17.81 0.01 14.86
N ASP A 79 -17.38 1.28 14.74
CA ASP A 79 -18.22 2.46 14.93
C ASP A 79 -18.78 3.02 13.61
N ILE A 80 -18.93 2.18 12.59
CA ILE A 80 -19.28 2.57 11.22
C ILE A 80 -20.61 3.34 11.14
N GLU A 81 -21.56 3.05 12.04
CA GLU A 81 -22.88 3.68 12.08
C GLU A 81 -22.84 5.16 12.44
N SER A 82 -21.73 5.65 13.00
CA SER A 82 -21.52 7.07 13.32
C SER A 82 -20.98 7.89 12.14
N LEU A 83 -20.49 7.23 11.08
CA LEU A 83 -19.79 7.86 9.97
C LEU A 83 -20.68 8.12 8.77
N ARG A 84 -20.42 9.19 8.03
CA ARG A 84 -21.15 9.60 6.83
C ARG A 84 -20.18 10.03 5.74
N VAL A 85 -20.54 9.71 4.49
CA VAL A 85 -19.85 10.26 3.32
C VAL A 85 -19.95 11.78 3.35
N GLY A 86 -18.86 12.47 3.04
CA GLY A 86 -18.73 13.93 3.10
C GLY A 86 -18.10 14.47 4.38
N GLN A 87 -17.88 13.64 5.41
CA GLN A 87 -17.26 14.09 6.65
C GLN A 87 -15.75 14.25 6.49
N LEU A 88 -15.22 15.37 7.01
CA LEU A 88 -13.79 15.55 7.22
C LEU A 88 -13.37 14.81 8.49
N VAL A 89 -12.36 13.97 8.39
CA VAL A 89 -11.87 13.13 9.49
C VAL A 89 -10.36 13.09 9.56
N SER A 90 -9.84 12.92 10.77
CA SER A 90 -8.48 12.41 11.00
C SER A 90 -8.58 10.98 11.52
N VAL A 91 -7.78 10.06 10.97
CA VAL A 91 -7.82 8.65 11.33
C VAL A 91 -6.44 8.17 11.75
N TRP A 92 -6.36 7.52 12.91
CA TRP A 92 -5.15 6.90 13.43
C TRP A 92 -5.20 5.39 13.22
N THR A 93 -4.04 4.81 12.95
CA THR A 93 -3.84 3.36 12.88
C THR A 93 -2.40 3.02 13.21
N ASN A 94 -2.20 1.89 13.87
CA ASN A 94 -0.89 1.32 14.15
C ASN A 94 -0.30 0.51 12.98
N GLU A 95 -1.13 0.09 12.03
CA GLU A 95 -0.70 -0.81 10.95
C GLU A 95 -1.41 -0.48 9.63
N ILE A 96 -0.62 -0.25 8.58
CA ILE A 96 -1.12 -0.10 7.21
C ILE A 96 -0.66 -1.30 6.37
N ASN A 97 -1.61 -1.91 5.65
CA ASN A 97 -1.33 -2.88 4.60
C ASN A 97 -1.17 -2.15 3.26
N GLU A 98 0.05 -2.20 2.73
CA GLU A 98 0.44 -1.52 1.49
C GLU A 98 -0.30 -2.13 0.29
N SER A 99 -1.25 -1.37 -0.25
CA SER A 99 -2.04 -1.69 -1.45
C SER A 99 -2.55 -0.39 -2.08
N TYR A 100 -3.24 -0.46 -3.23
CA TYR A 100 -3.81 0.73 -3.89
C TYR A 100 -5.32 0.56 -4.15
N PRO A 101 -6.21 1.21 -3.35
CA PRO A 101 -5.90 2.04 -2.16
C PRO A 101 -5.33 1.21 -1.00
N ALA A 102 -4.61 1.87 -0.07
CA ALA A 102 -4.06 1.20 1.11
C ALA A 102 -5.18 0.77 2.07
N GLN A 103 -4.88 -0.12 3.01
CA GLN A 103 -5.90 -0.71 3.88
C GLN A 103 -5.43 -0.79 5.33
N ALA A 104 -6.31 -0.47 6.28
CA ALA A 104 -5.98 -0.47 7.71
C ALA A 104 -7.21 -0.71 8.61
N ASN A 105 -6.97 -0.93 9.91
CA ASN A 105 -8.01 -0.85 10.95
C ASN A 105 -7.90 0.52 11.61
N ALA A 106 -9.03 1.21 11.80
CA ALA A 106 -9.02 2.50 12.49
C ALA A 106 -8.96 2.28 14.01
N ASP A 107 -7.92 2.81 14.63
CA ASP A 107 -7.75 2.78 16.10
C ASP A 107 -8.43 3.98 16.76
N LYS A 108 -8.48 5.11 16.05
CA LYS A 108 -9.20 6.32 16.46
C LYS A 108 -9.68 7.06 15.22
N ILE A 109 -10.88 7.63 15.32
CA ILE A 109 -11.47 8.48 14.29
C ILE A 109 -11.87 9.80 14.96
N GLU A 110 -11.43 10.92 14.40
CA GLU A 110 -11.81 12.25 14.85
C GLU A 110 -12.62 12.99 13.78
N ILE A 111 -13.89 13.19 14.12
CA ILE A 111 -14.85 14.20 13.67
C ILE A 111 -14.31 15.63 13.45
N LYS A 112 -13.99 16.13 12.25
CA LYS A 112 -13.68 17.57 12.08
C LYS A 112 -14.96 18.37 11.81
N GLU A 113 -15.15 19.46 12.55
CA GLU A 113 -16.27 20.42 12.40
C GLU A 113 -16.10 21.36 11.20
#